data_AF-C0P743-F1
#
_entry.id   AF-C0P743-F1
#
_cell.length_a   1.000
_cell.length_b   1.000
_cell.length_c   1.000
_cell.angle_alpha   90.00
_cell.angle_beta   90.00
_cell.angle_gamma   90.00
#
_symmetry.space_group_name_H-M   'P 1'
#
loop_
_entity.id
_entity.type
_entity.pdbx_description
1 polymer ?
#
loop_
_entity_poly.entity_id
_entity_poly.type
_entity_poly.pdbx_seq_one_letter_code
_entity_poly.pdbx_strand_id
1 'polypeptide(L)'
;MLKQSPYFLSTPVRLQVRAGERSNAILHAGTVLPIKVHRDENSGNILNLVMVKADEGTMLKVDLPVEFKGKDACPGLKKGGFLQKIRTSLVYLCPAEHIPPKIEVDLTNLDVGDRVLMHDIPVHPSLKLLSKNETMPVCKILASKPDE
;
A
#
# COMPACT_ATOMS: atom_id res chain seq x y z
N MET A 1 3.74 0.57 -18.08
CA MET A 1 3.42 1.33 -16.86
C MET A 1 2.67 0.52 -15.80
N LEU A 2 1.47 -0.01 -16.07
CA LEU A 2 0.67 -0.77 -15.07
C LEU A 2 1.25 -2.14 -14.63
N LYS A 3 2.18 -2.72 -15.41
CA LYS A 3 2.90 -3.95 -15.06
C LYS A 3 4.16 -3.72 -14.19
N GLN A 4 4.53 -2.48 -13.86
CA GLN A 4 5.86 -2.16 -13.33
C GLN A 4 5.93 -1.51 -11.94
N SER A 5 4.82 -1.04 -11.36
CA SER A 5 4.85 -0.46 -10.01
C SER A 5 3.92 -1.22 -9.06
N PRO A 6 4.44 -1.88 -8.01
CA PRO A 6 3.61 -2.55 -6.99
C PRO A 6 2.75 -1.55 -6.19
N TYR A 7 3.02 -0.24 -6.32
CA TYR A 7 2.36 0.84 -5.58
C TYR A 7 1.41 1.67 -6.47
N PHE A 8 1.01 1.15 -7.63
CA PHE A 8 0.20 1.91 -8.58
C PHE A 8 -1.13 2.41 -7.98
N LEU A 9 -1.75 1.66 -7.07
CA LEU A 9 -3.00 2.05 -6.40
C LEU A 9 -2.81 3.02 -5.23
N SER A 10 -1.58 3.26 -4.81
CA SER A 10 -1.20 4.18 -3.72
C SER A 10 -0.38 5.36 -4.21
N THR A 11 -0.26 5.55 -5.53
CA THR A 11 0.54 6.62 -6.13
C THR A 11 -0.36 7.53 -6.97
N PRO A 12 -0.51 8.83 -6.62
CA PRO A 12 -1.18 9.80 -7.48
C PRO A 12 -0.49 9.91 -8.84
N VAL A 13 -1.27 9.99 -9.91
CA VAL A 13 -0.78 10.11 -11.29
C VAL A 13 -1.41 11.31 -11.98
N ARG A 14 -0.68 11.90 -12.93
CA ARG A 14 -1.21 12.98 -13.77
C ARG A 14 -1.99 12.38 -14.94
N LEU A 15 -3.27 12.70 -15.03
CA LEU A 15 -4.16 12.31 -16.13
C LEU A 15 -4.33 13.48 -17.11
N GLN A 16 -4.26 13.18 -18.41
CA GLN A 16 -4.58 14.11 -19.48
C GLN A 16 -5.62 13.49 -20.42
N VAL A 17 -6.72 14.20 -20.65
CA VAL A 17 -7.75 13.85 -21.63
C VAL A 17 -7.48 14.67 -22.89
N ARG A 18 -7.33 13.99 -24.03
CA ARG A 18 -7.03 14.61 -25.33
C ARG A 18 -8.25 14.57 -26.24
N ALA A 19 -8.34 15.54 -27.14
CA ALA A 19 -9.49 15.71 -28.03
C ALA A 19 -9.65 14.58 -29.07
N GLY A 20 -8.60 13.80 -29.32
CA GLY A 20 -8.63 12.67 -30.24
C GLY A 20 -7.28 11.98 -30.30
N GLU A 21 -7.26 10.80 -30.93
CA GLU A 21 -6.10 9.90 -30.95
C GLU A 21 -4.81 10.54 -31.49
N ARG A 22 -4.94 11.44 -32.48
CA ARG A 22 -3.81 12.14 -33.11
C ARG A 22 -3.69 13.61 -32.70
N SER A 23 -4.52 14.08 -31.77
CA SER A 23 -4.51 15.46 -31.32
C SER A 23 -3.64 15.63 -30.09
N ASN A 24 -2.79 16.64 -30.09
CA ASN A 24 -2.05 17.09 -28.91
C ASN A 24 -2.87 18.06 -28.05
N ALA A 25 -4.08 18.45 -28.49
CA ALA A 25 -4.94 19.34 -27.73
C ALA A 25 -5.47 18.62 -26.48
N ILE A 26 -5.11 19.16 -25.31
CA ILE A 26 -5.57 18.67 -24.00
C ILE A 26 -6.90 19.35 -23.68
N LEU A 27 -7.95 18.55 -23.49
CA LEU A 27 -9.28 19.01 -23.07
C LEU A 27 -9.36 19.15 -21.55
N HIS A 28 -8.74 18.22 -20.83
CA HIS A 28 -8.73 18.22 -19.37
C HIS A 28 -7.42 17.64 -18.85
N ALA A 29 -6.92 18.16 -17.73
CA ALA A 29 -5.79 17.60 -17.03
C ALA A 29 -5.98 17.74 -15.53
N GLY A 30 -5.52 16.75 -14.77
CA GLY A 30 -5.63 16.75 -13.32
C GLY A 30 -4.83 15.62 -12.67
N THR A 31 -4.65 15.72 -11.36
CA THR A 31 -4.07 14.65 -10.56
C THR A 31 -5.18 13.71 -10.12
N VAL A 32 -4.96 12.41 -10.31
CA VAL A 32 -5.92 11.37 -9.95
C VAL A 32 -5.21 10.25 -9.20
N LEU A 33 -5.90 9.63 -8.26
CA LEU A 33 -5.45 8.43 -7.57
C LEU A 33 -6.18 7.21 -8.15
N PRO A 34 -5.46 6.23 -8.72
CA PRO A 34 -6.06 4.95 -9.08
C PRO A 34 -6.46 4.18 -7.82
N ILE A 35 -7.74 3.80 -7.70
CA ILE A 35 -8.24 3.08 -6.50
C ILE A 35 -8.62 1.63 -6.78
N LYS A 36 -8.85 1.26 -8.06
CA LYS A 36 -9.19 -0.11 -8.43
C LYS A 36 -8.83 -0.41 -9.87
N VAL A 37 -8.21 -1.56 -10.10
CA VAL A 37 -7.97 -2.12 -11.44
C VAL A 37 -8.79 -3.41 -11.55
N HIS A 38 -9.73 -3.46 -12.48
CA HIS A 38 -10.42 -4.70 -12.84
C HIS A 38 -9.64 -5.38 -13.96
N ARG A 39 -9.25 -6.63 -13.74
CA ARG A 39 -8.61 -7.47 -14.74
C ARG A 39 -9.49 -8.66 -15.07
N ASP A 40 -9.44 -9.08 -16.33
CA ASP A 40 -9.96 -10.36 -16.76
C ASP A 40 -9.20 -11.50 -16.06
N GLU A 41 -9.93 -12.47 -15.50
CA GLU A 41 -9.35 -13.53 -14.67
C GLU A 41 -8.46 -14.48 -15.49
N ASN A 42 -8.83 -14.74 -16.74
CA ASN A 42 -8.15 -15.72 -17.59
C ASN A 42 -6.94 -15.13 -18.30
N SER A 43 -7.10 -13.97 -18.94
CA SER A 43 -6.05 -13.33 -19.73
C SER A 43 -5.18 -12.36 -18.93
N GLY A 44 -5.64 -11.91 -17.76
CA GLY A 44 -4.97 -10.88 -16.97
C GLY A 44 -5.04 -9.48 -17.60
N ASN A 45 -5.79 -9.31 -18.68
CA ASN A 45 -5.96 -8.03 -19.37
C ASN A 45 -6.75 -7.04 -18.52
N ILE A 46 -6.45 -5.76 -18.62
CA ILE A 46 -7.13 -4.71 -17.86
C ILE A 46 -8.45 -4.38 -18.55
N LEU A 47 -9.56 -4.58 -17.83
CA LEU A 47 -10.92 -4.32 -18.32
C LEU A 47 -11.41 -2.93 -17.91
N ASN A 48 -11.10 -2.52 -16.68
CA ASN A 48 -11.55 -1.23 -16.15
C ASN A 48 -10.54 -0.66 -15.15
N LEU A 49 -10.47 0.67 -15.09
CA LEU A 49 -9.63 1.39 -14.16
C LEU A 49 -10.44 2.50 -13.50
N VAL A 50 -10.62 2.38 -12.18
CA VAL A 50 -11.32 3.38 -11.37
C VAL A 50 -10.28 4.31 -10.75
N MET A 51 -10.45 5.60 -10.99
CA MET A 51 -9.62 6.66 -10.44
C MET A 51 -10.50 7.70 -9.76
N VAL A 52 -9.97 8.34 -8.73
CA VAL A 52 -10.61 9.48 -8.05
C VAL A 52 -9.74 10.71 -8.22
N LYS A 53 -10.35 11.88 -8.27
CA LYS A 53 -9.60 13.14 -8.32
C LYS A 53 -8.84 13.33 -7.00
N ALA A 54 -7.58 13.71 -7.10
CA ALA A 54 -6.68 13.90 -5.97
C ALA A 54 -6.17 15.34 -5.98
N ASP A 55 -7.09 16.29 -5.78
CA ASP A 55 -6.77 17.70 -5.65
C ASP A 55 -6.14 17.99 -4.29
N GLU A 56 -5.37 19.05 -4.22
CA GLU A 56 -4.79 19.55 -2.97
C GLU A 56 -5.87 19.78 -1.90
N GLY A 57 -5.57 19.40 -0.66
CA GLY A 57 -6.48 19.45 0.48
C GLY A 57 -7.57 18.37 0.51
N THR A 58 -7.69 17.52 -0.52
CA THR A 58 -8.68 16.44 -0.53
C THR A 58 -8.24 15.29 0.36
N MET A 59 -9.06 14.91 1.33
CA MET A 59 -8.82 13.71 2.14
C MET A 59 -9.27 12.47 1.38
N LEU A 60 -8.34 11.54 1.15
CA LEU A 60 -8.56 10.30 0.41
C LEU A 60 -8.38 9.09 1.31
N LYS A 61 -9.28 8.11 1.12
CA LYS A 61 -9.13 6.78 1.70
C LYS A 61 -8.25 5.95 0.76
N VAL A 62 -7.06 5.60 1.23
CA VAL A 62 -6.05 4.89 0.44
C VAL A 62 -5.72 3.55 1.08
N ASP A 63 -5.69 2.50 0.29
CA ASP A 63 -5.21 1.18 0.70
C ASP A 63 -3.72 1.09 0.39
N LEU A 64 -2.89 1.15 1.44
CA LEU A 64 -1.45 1.25 1.34
C LEU A 64 -0.81 -0.12 1.57
N PRO A 65 -0.01 -0.63 0.61
CA PRO A 65 0.68 -1.91 0.79
C PRO A 65 1.72 -1.82 1.90
N VAL A 66 1.85 -2.89 2.67
CA VAL A 66 2.84 -3.03 3.74
C VAL A 66 4.08 -3.72 3.20
N GLU A 67 5.23 -3.11 3.43
CA GLU A 67 6.53 -3.70 3.15
C GLU A 67 7.35 -3.90 4.42
N PHE A 68 8.09 -5.00 4.43
CA PHE A 68 8.89 -5.40 5.57
C PHE A 68 10.37 -5.21 5.24
N LYS A 69 11.04 -4.36 6.03
CA LYS A 69 12.49 -4.09 5.95
C LYS A 69 13.25 -4.81 7.06
N GLY A 70 14.57 -4.92 6.91
CA GLY A 70 15.45 -5.49 7.93
C GLY A 70 15.30 -7.00 8.15
N LYS A 71 14.76 -7.74 7.17
CA LYS A 71 14.57 -9.21 7.28
C LYS A 71 15.87 -9.96 7.50
N ASP A 72 16.92 -9.49 6.86
CA ASP A 72 18.28 -10.00 6.90
C ASP A 72 19.00 -9.70 8.22
N ALA A 73 18.59 -8.64 8.94
CA ALA A 73 19.13 -8.27 10.24
C ALA A 73 18.32 -8.84 11.42
N CYS A 74 17.03 -9.14 11.21
CA CYS A 74 16.09 -9.64 12.20
C CYS A 74 16.59 -10.89 12.95
N PRO A 75 16.84 -10.81 14.27
CA PRO A 75 17.27 -11.93 15.11
C PRO A 75 16.34 -13.14 15.02
N GLY A 76 15.02 -12.92 15.10
CA GLY A 76 14.06 -14.02 15.08
C GLY A 76 14.05 -14.80 13.76
N LEU A 77 14.29 -14.12 12.63
CA LEU A 77 14.43 -14.76 11.32
C LEU A 77 15.78 -15.47 11.17
N LYS A 78 16.88 -14.88 11.67
CA LYS A 78 18.20 -15.52 11.66
C LYS A 78 18.25 -16.82 12.46
N LYS A 79 17.45 -16.92 13.52
CA LYS A 79 17.30 -18.13 14.35
C LYS A 79 16.44 -19.23 13.69
N GLY A 80 16.01 -19.05 12.44
CA GLY A 80 15.15 -20.00 11.73
C GLY A 80 13.65 -19.77 11.95
N GLY A 81 13.25 -18.66 12.59
CA GLY A 81 11.87 -18.28 12.74
C GLY A 81 11.20 -17.90 11.41
N PHE A 82 9.87 -17.79 11.46
CA PHE A 82 9.03 -17.53 10.30
C PHE A 82 8.27 -16.20 10.44
N LEU A 83 8.40 -15.32 9.45
CA LEU A 83 7.60 -14.08 9.38
C LEU A 83 6.18 -14.39 8.91
N GLN A 84 5.24 -14.38 9.86
CA GLN A 84 3.82 -14.41 9.53
C GLN A 84 3.33 -12.99 9.19
N LYS A 85 2.95 -12.79 7.92
CA LYS A 85 2.31 -11.55 7.46
C LYS A 85 0.81 -11.66 7.68
N ILE A 86 0.28 -10.93 8.66
CA ILE A 86 -1.16 -10.96 9.00
C ILE A 86 -1.92 -9.96 8.13
N ARG A 87 -1.28 -8.83 7.79
CA ARG A 87 -1.81 -7.82 6.88
C ARG A 87 -0.79 -7.53 5.80
N THR A 88 -1.26 -7.47 4.56
CA THR A 88 -0.46 -7.08 3.39
C THR A 88 -0.70 -5.63 2.97
N SER A 89 -1.75 -5.01 3.49
CA SER A 89 -2.07 -3.60 3.29
C SER A 89 -2.82 -3.03 4.50
N LEU A 90 -2.78 -1.71 4.64
CA LEU A 90 -3.46 -0.94 5.67
C LEU A 90 -4.19 0.23 5.03
N VAL A 91 -5.40 0.49 5.49
CA VAL A 91 -6.23 1.56 4.95
C VAL A 91 -6.08 2.81 5.80
N TYR A 92 -5.69 3.91 5.17
CA TYR A 92 -5.52 5.20 5.81
C TYR A 92 -6.41 6.26 5.17
N LEU A 93 -6.82 7.23 5.98
CA LEU A 93 -7.34 8.51 5.53
C LEU A 93 -6.19 9.51 5.54
N CYS A 94 -5.85 10.10 4.40
CA CYS A 94 -4.74 11.05 4.29
C CYS A 94 -5.00 12.11 3.22
N PRO A 95 -4.38 13.30 3.34
CA PRO A 95 -4.45 14.31 2.30
C PRO A 95 -3.67 13.85 1.06
N ALA A 96 -4.12 14.26 -0.12
CA ALA A 96 -3.57 13.82 -1.42
C ALA A 96 -2.05 14.04 -1.54
N GLU A 97 -1.52 15.08 -0.92
CA GLU A 97 -0.12 15.50 -0.95
C GLU A 97 0.79 14.62 -0.09
N HIS A 98 0.23 13.93 0.91
CA HIS A 98 1.00 13.10 1.85
C HIS A 98 0.73 11.60 1.67
N ILE A 99 0.12 11.18 0.56
CA ILE A 99 -0.09 9.75 0.29
C ILE A 99 1.29 9.09 0.11
N PRO A 100 1.71 8.18 1.00
CA PRO A 100 2.94 7.45 0.79
C PRO A 100 2.69 6.32 -0.22
N PRO A 101 3.71 5.88 -0.96
CA PRO A 101 3.56 4.73 -1.87
C PRO A 101 3.32 3.42 -1.11
N LYS A 102 3.82 3.30 0.13
CA LYS A 102 3.75 2.11 0.97
C LYS A 102 3.90 2.45 2.44
N ILE A 103 3.54 1.50 3.30
CA ILE A 103 3.84 1.50 4.73
C ILE A 103 5.04 0.58 4.97
N GLU A 104 6.08 1.08 5.60
CA GLU A 104 7.26 0.29 5.92
C GLU A 104 7.22 -0.18 7.37
N VAL A 105 7.45 -1.48 7.59
CA VAL A 105 7.54 -2.12 8.90
C VAL A 105 8.96 -2.64 9.07
N ASP A 106 9.65 -2.14 10.08
CA ASP A 106 11.01 -2.56 10.42
C ASP A 106 10.99 -3.83 11.28
N LEU A 107 11.73 -4.85 10.87
CA LEU A 107 11.86 -6.13 11.56
C LEU A 107 13.22 -6.29 12.27
N THR A 108 14.13 -5.31 12.13
CA THR A 108 15.54 -5.43 12.52
C THR A 108 15.74 -5.84 13.98
N ASN A 109 14.86 -5.40 14.89
CA ASN A 109 14.99 -5.64 16.33
C ASN A 109 14.02 -6.71 16.86
N LEU A 110 13.31 -7.43 15.99
CA LEU A 110 12.31 -8.41 16.41
C LEU A 110 12.92 -9.81 16.62
N ASP A 111 12.48 -10.48 17.67
CA ASP A 111 12.81 -11.87 17.98
C ASP A 111 11.59 -12.80 17.83
N VAL A 112 11.80 -14.10 17.97
CA VAL A 112 10.72 -15.10 17.94
C VAL A 112 9.70 -14.81 19.04
N GLY A 113 8.42 -14.74 18.67
CA GLY A 113 7.31 -14.40 19.55
C GLY A 113 6.86 -12.94 19.45
N ASP A 114 7.70 -12.07 18.91
CA ASP A 114 7.38 -10.65 18.77
C ASP A 114 6.34 -10.38 17.68
N ARG A 115 5.65 -9.25 17.84
CA ARG A 115 4.61 -8.77 16.94
C ARG A 115 4.68 -7.26 16.79
N VAL A 116 4.31 -6.78 15.60
CA VAL A 116 4.15 -5.34 15.35
C VAL A 116 2.66 -5.04 15.27
N LEU A 117 2.15 -4.13 16.11
CA LEU A 117 0.76 -3.70 16.07
C LEU A 117 0.56 -2.59 15.05
N MET A 118 -0.66 -2.41 14.56
CA MET A 118 -0.95 -1.37 13.55
C MET A 118 -0.61 0.04 14.05
N HIS A 119 -0.85 0.33 15.32
CA HIS A 119 -0.57 1.65 15.91
C HIS A 119 0.91 1.91 16.19
N ASP A 120 1.77 0.88 16.19
CA ASP A 120 3.21 1.01 16.45
C ASP A 120 3.97 1.47 15.20
N ILE A 121 3.31 1.47 14.04
CA ILE A 121 3.94 1.81 12.77
C ILE A 121 4.14 3.33 12.71
N PRO A 122 5.39 3.80 12.54
CA PRO A 122 5.64 5.21 12.36
C PRO A 122 5.09 5.67 11.01
N VAL A 123 4.12 6.57 11.05
CA VAL A 123 3.52 7.20 9.87
C VAL A 123 3.47 8.71 10.05
N HIS A 124 3.33 9.43 8.94
CA HIS A 124 3.20 10.89 9.00
C HIS A 124 1.94 11.29 9.79
N PRO A 125 1.96 12.34 10.65
CA PRO A 125 0.85 12.69 11.54
C PRO A 125 -0.50 12.97 10.85
N SER A 126 -0.47 13.34 9.56
CA SER A 126 -1.69 13.56 8.77
C SER A 126 -2.40 12.28 8.32
N LEU A 127 -1.78 11.11 8.52
CA LEU A 127 -2.35 9.81 8.17
C LEU A 127 -3.14 9.28 9.35
N LYS A 128 -4.44 9.14 9.16
CA LYS A 128 -5.33 8.52 10.15
C LYS A 128 -5.63 7.08 9.74
N LEU A 129 -5.21 6.13 10.55
CA LEU A 129 -5.51 4.71 10.33
C LEU A 129 -7.03 4.50 10.37
N LEU A 130 -7.57 3.78 9.38
CA LEU A 130 -8.96 3.36 9.34
C LEU A 130 -9.06 1.86 9.63
N SER A 131 -9.10 1.51 10.92
CA SER A 131 -9.30 0.14 11.38
C SER A 131 -10.40 0.07 12.43
N LYS A 132 -11.15 -1.05 12.46
CA LYS A 132 -12.09 -1.34 13.54
C LYS A 132 -11.39 -1.78 14.84
N ASN A 133 -10.16 -2.27 14.73
CA ASN A 133 -9.36 -2.75 15.85
C ASN A 133 -7.89 -2.39 15.57
N GLU A 134 -7.42 -1.35 16.24
CA GLU A 134 -6.07 -0.80 16.07
C GLU A 134 -4.99 -1.62 16.80
N THR A 135 -5.38 -2.47 17.75
CA THR A 135 -4.46 -3.39 18.45
C THR A 135 -4.24 -4.69 17.67
N MET A 136 -4.73 -4.80 16.44
CA MET A 136 -4.43 -5.95 15.59
C MET A 136 -2.96 -5.92 15.14
N PRO A 137 -2.27 -7.06 15.16
CA PRO A 137 -0.91 -7.17 14.63
C PRO A 137 -0.90 -7.12 13.10
N VAL A 138 0.11 -6.47 12.54
CA VAL A 138 0.42 -6.44 11.10
C VAL A 138 1.28 -7.63 10.71
N CYS A 139 2.24 -8.00 11.56
CA CYS A 139 3.04 -9.20 11.43
C CYS A 139 3.43 -9.78 12.79
N LYS A 140 3.87 -11.04 12.76
CA LYS A 140 4.46 -11.75 13.91
C LYS A 140 5.66 -12.57 13.45
N ILE A 141 6.62 -12.76 14.33
CA ILE A 141 7.70 -13.73 14.13
C ILE A 141 7.36 -15.00 14.93
N LEU A 142 7.20 -16.11 14.24
CA LEU A 142 6.88 -17.42 14.83
C LEU A 142 8.13 -18.29 14.90
N ALA A 143 8.16 -19.28 15.80
CA ALA A 143 9.30 -20.20 15.93
C ALA A 143 9.43 -21.13 14.72
N SER A 144 8.30 -21.51 14.14
CA SER A 144 8.21 -22.33 12.94
C SER A 144 7.07 -21.83 12.06
N LYS A 145 7.07 -22.24 10.79
CA LYS A 145 5.91 -22.05 9.93
C LYS A 145 4.74 -22.84 10.54
N PRO A 146 3.57 -22.23 10.77
CA PRO A 146 2.41 -22.97 11.22
C PRO A 146 2.01 -23.98 10.14
N ASP A 147 1.74 -25.22 10.55
CA ASP A 147 1.15 -26.23 9.67
C ASP A 147 -0.27 -25.77 9.28
N GLU A 148 -0.59 -25.91 8.01
CA GLU A 148 -1.82 -25.44 7.37
C GLU A 148 -3.02 -26.34 7.69
#